data_AF-A0A944S0I0-F1
#
_entry.id   AF-A0A944S0I0-F1
#
_cell.length_a   1.000
_cell.length_b   1.000
_cell.length_c   1.000
_cell.angle_alpha   90.00
_cell.angle_beta   90.00
_cell.angle_gamma   90.00
#
_symmetry.space_group_name_H-M   'P 1'
#
loop_
_entity.id
_entity.type
_entity.pdbx_description
1 polymer ?
#
loop_
_entity_poly.entity_id
_entity_poly.type
_entity_poly.pdbx_seq_one_letter_code
_entity_poly.pdbx_strand_id
1 'polypeptide(L)'
;MLRTHVFALTVLTLFLPVFAGAQQGARGTPAEGRVLFHSPSLSTNGLACINCHSDFDEQREPDGRKRAGHSLYNSTLRATFWGQQEADPDRYQSIGDAAVVCVEHFMQNSDKLTARQVESLTVYLRSRSPRPLTDPLALAPAADKTGKYLGHDGGDRIRGRELFYSACHVCHPNANAGIGVAIPRDKDPAFYARKVREGDGLGAVLSGLDANAYVMVAGKFMPYFGADRLTKNQLRDIIAYLRSLPNPATGEPTP
;
A
#
# COMPACT_ATOMS: atom_id res chain seq x y z
N MET A 1 11.13 -78.88 32.58
CA MET A 1 10.11 -78.14 31.81
C MET A 1 9.92 -76.79 32.51
N LEU A 2 10.11 -75.73 31.74
CA LEU A 2 10.29 -74.34 32.15
C LEU A 2 8.96 -73.58 32.05
N ARG A 3 8.61 -72.73 33.02
CA ARG A 3 8.20 -71.32 32.81
C ARG A 3 7.64 -70.67 34.08
N THR A 4 8.42 -69.72 34.58
CA THR A 4 8.05 -68.65 35.51
C THR A 4 7.22 -67.60 34.76
N HIS A 5 6.08 -67.21 35.31
CA HIS A 5 5.27 -66.09 34.80
C HIS A 5 5.74 -64.78 35.45
N VAL A 6 6.27 -63.86 34.63
CA VAL A 6 6.53 -62.48 35.01
C VAL A 6 5.34 -61.64 34.56
N PHE A 7 4.61 -61.06 35.51
CA PHE A 7 3.59 -60.05 35.26
C PHE A 7 4.27 -58.72 34.91
N ALA A 8 4.09 -58.25 33.67
CA ALA A 8 4.52 -56.92 33.26
C ALA A 8 3.43 -55.89 33.61
N LEU A 9 3.72 -55.03 34.58
CA LEU A 9 2.90 -53.89 34.95
C LEU A 9 3.05 -52.80 33.86
N THR A 10 2.00 -52.56 33.07
CA THR A 10 1.99 -51.45 32.10
C THR A 10 1.53 -50.18 32.81
N VAL A 11 2.48 -49.31 33.16
CA VAL A 11 2.18 -47.96 33.67
C VAL A 11 1.85 -47.08 32.47
N LEU A 12 0.56 -46.82 32.25
CA LEU A 12 0.10 -45.84 31.26
C LEU A 12 0.16 -44.44 31.90
N THR A 13 1.27 -43.73 31.68
CA THR A 13 1.40 -42.32 32.09
C THR A 13 0.57 -41.42 31.17
N LEU A 14 -0.59 -40.96 31.66
CA LEU A 14 -1.35 -39.86 31.08
C LEU A 14 -0.55 -38.56 31.23
N PHE A 15 0.14 -38.14 30.16
CA PHE A 15 0.76 -36.81 30.09
C PHE A 15 -0.29 -35.74 29.74
N LEU A 16 -0.27 -34.68 30.55
CA LEU A 16 -1.20 -33.54 30.63
C LEU A 16 -1.27 -32.66 29.36
N PRO A 17 -2.41 -31.98 29.11
CA PRO A 17 -2.60 -31.05 28.00
C PRO A 17 -2.04 -29.65 28.34
N VAL A 18 -0.71 -29.52 28.47
CA VAL A 18 -0.07 -28.20 28.71
C VAL A 18 0.34 -27.51 27.40
N PHE A 19 0.32 -28.22 26.27
CA PHE A 19 0.80 -27.68 24.99
C PHE A 19 -0.21 -26.83 24.21
N ALA A 20 -1.51 -26.83 24.58
CA ALA A 20 -2.53 -26.08 23.83
C ALA A 20 -2.49 -24.57 24.09
N GLY A 21 -2.17 -24.13 25.31
CA GLY A 21 -2.18 -22.71 25.68
C GLY A 21 -0.97 -21.91 25.17
N ALA A 22 0.21 -22.55 25.08
CA ALA A 22 1.42 -21.89 24.57
C ALA A 22 1.35 -21.60 23.06
N GLN A 23 0.66 -22.44 22.27
CA GLN A 23 0.48 -22.20 20.84
C GLN A 23 -0.51 -21.07 20.53
N GLN A 24 -1.44 -20.75 21.43
CA GLN A 24 -2.36 -19.63 21.27
C GLN A 24 -1.67 -18.26 21.41
N GLY A 25 -0.57 -18.16 22.17
CA GLY A 25 0.23 -16.93 22.29
C GLY A 25 1.21 -16.71 21.13
N ALA A 26 1.47 -17.74 20.32
CA ALA A 26 2.42 -17.71 19.21
C ALA A 26 1.78 -17.34 17.86
N ARG A 27 0.46 -17.56 17.70
CA ARG A 27 -0.24 -17.31 16.44
C ARG A 27 -0.79 -15.89 16.33
N GLY A 28 -0.74 -15.33 15.13
CA GLY A 28 -1.36 -14.06 14.80
C GLY A 28 -2.90 -14.11 14.77
N THR A 29 -3.56 -12.96 14.95
CA THR A 29 -5.03 -12.85 14.92
C THR A 29 -5.53 -11.82 13.90
N PRO A 30 -6.76 -11.95 13.37
CA PRO A 30 -7.34 -10.93 12.49
C PRO A 30 -7.48 -9.55 13.15
N ALA A 31 -7.73 -9.51 14.47
CA ALA A 31 -7.82 -8.25 15.21
C ALA A 31 -6.47 -7.53 15.27
N GLU A 32 -5.38 -8.26 15.52
CA GLU A 32 -4.02 -7.72 15.44
C GLU A 32 -3.70 -7.24 14.02
N GLY A 33 -4.03 -8.04 12.99
CA GLY A 33 -3.79 -7.65 11.61
C GLY A 33 -4.56 -6.39 11.21
N ARG A 34 -5.78 -6.21 11.71
CA ARG A 34 -6.55 -4.96 11.54
C ARG A 34 -5.83 -3.78 12.16
N VAL A 35 -5.32 -3.92 13.38
CA VAL A 35 -4.54 -2.86 14.03
C VAL A 35 -3.32 -2.50 13.20
N LEU A 36 -2.54 -3.50 12.76
CA LEU A 36 -1.36 -3.27 11.92
C LEU A 36 -1.70 -2.56 10.59
N PHE A 37 -2.81 -2.94 9.95
CA PHE A 37 -3.24 -2.36 8.67
C PHE A 37 -3.66 -0.88 8.77
N HIS A 38 -4.29 -0.51 9.90
CA HIS A 38 -4.86 0.82 10.12
C HIS A 38 -3.97 1.74 10.96
N SER A 39 -2.80 1.26 11.39
CA SER A 39 -1.90 1.96 12.30
C SER A 39 -0.57 2.29 11.62
N PRO A 40 0.04 3.45 11.91
CA PRO A 40 1.38 3.76 11.45
C PRO A 40 2.49 3.05 12.24
N SER A 41 2.15 2.14 13.18
CA SER A 41 3.09 1.48 14.09
C SER A 41 4.19 0.64 13.43
N LEU A 42 4.02 0.29 12.15
CA LEU A 42 5.03 -0.41 11.37
C LEU A 42 5.90 0.53 10.52
N SER A 43 5.62 1.83 10.49
CA SER A 43 6.30 2.79 9.62
C SER A 43 7.35 3.62 10.36
N THR A 44 8.33 4.10 9.60
CA THR A 44 9.24 5.17 10.04
C THR A 44 8.82 6.55 9.51
N ASN A 45 7.92 6.58 8.52
CA ASN A 45 7.47 7.79 7.83
C ASN A 45 6.02 8.20 8.16
N GLY A 46 5.35 7.52 9.09
CA GLY A 46 4.00 7.85 9.55
C GLY A 46 2.86 7.30 8.66
N LEU A 47 3.17 6.50 7.64
CA LEU A 47 2.15 5.82 6.83
C LEU A 47 1.61 4.57 7.51
N ALA A 48 0.36 4.24 7.19
CA ALA A 48 -0.27 2.94 7.43
C ALA A 48 -0.69 2.34 6.09
N CYS A 49 -0.93 1.02 6.03
CA CYS A 49 -1.40 0.36 4.81
C CYS A 49 -2.67 1.02 4.27
N ILE A 50 -3.59 1.41 5.17
CA ILE A 50 -4.87 2.06 4.82
C ILE A 50 -4.73 3.39 4.07
N ASN A 51 -3.58 4.07 4.17
CA ASN A 51 -3.34 5.31 3.43
C ASN A 51 -3.21 5.07 1.92
N CYS A 52 -2.71 3.89 1.52
CA CYS A 52 -2.51 3.52 0.12
C CYS A 52 -3.49 2.45 -0.36
N HIS A 53 -4.03 1.62 0.53
CA HIS A 53 -4.90 0.50 0.19
C HIS A 53 -6.13 0.46 1.08
N SER A 54 -7.34 0.47 0.52
CA SER A 54 -8.54 0.09 1.28
C SER A 54 -8.54 -1.41 1.53
N ASP A 55 -9.27 -1.83 2.56
CA ASP A 55 -9.54 -3.25 2.89
C ASP A 55 -11.02 -3.60 2.67
N PHE A 56 -11.74 -2.78 1.91
CA PHE A 56 -13.15 -2.92 1.54
C PHE A 56 -13.33 -2.66 0.04
N ASP A 57 -14.50 -3.03 -0.48
CA ASP A 57 -14.86 -2.78 -1.88
C ASP A 57 -15.19 -1.29 -2.08
N GLU A 58 -14.22 -0.52 -2.59
CA GLU A 58 -14.37 0.94 -2.79
C GLU A 58 -15.54 1.31 -3.73
N GLN A 59 -16.00 0.38 -4.59
CA GLN A 59 -17.13 0.64 -5.48
C GLN A 59 -18.46 0.50 -4.76
N ARG A 60 -18.54 -0.38 -3.76
CA ARG A 60 -19.78 -0.63 -2.98
C ARG A 60 -19.86 0.26 -1.76
N GLU A 61 -18.73 0.52 -1.11
CA GLU A 61 -18.64 1.23 0.16
C GLU A 61 -17.63 2.39 0.04
N PRO A 62 -17.92 3.42 -0.77
CA PRO A 62 -16.99 4.52 -0.97
C PRO A 62 -16.83 5.33 0.33
N ASP A 63 -15.59 5.55 0.75
CA ASP A 63 -15.24 6.39 1.91
C ASP A 63 -14.82 7.82 1.51
N GLY A 64 -15.03 8.18 0.24
CA GLY A 64 -14.64 9.46 -0.33
C GLY A 64 -13.13 9.61 -0.58
N ARG A 65 -12.31 8.57 -0.37
CA ARG A 65 -10.86 8.62 -0.64
C ARG A 65 -10.52 8.02 -1.99
N LYS A 66 -9.48 8.58 -2.62
CA LYS A 66 -8.83 8.03 -3.82
C LYS A 66 -7.40 7.66 -3.46
N ARG A 67 -7.18 6.38 -3.19
CA ARG A 67 -5.86 5.89 -2.80
C ARG A 67 -4.98 5.58 -4.01
N ALA A 68 -3.67 5.73 -3.84
CA ALA A 68 -2.67 5.41 -4.85
C ALA A 68 -2.67 3.91 -5.20
N GLY A 69 -2.73 3.06 -4.19
CA GLY A 69 -2.95 1.63 -4.36
C GLY A 69 -4.42 1.31 -4.59
N HIS A 70 -4.64 0.15 -5.21
CA HIS A 70 -5.98 -0.43 -5.31
C HIS A 70 -6.38 -1.08 -3.98
N SER A 71 -7.69 -1.29 -3.80
CA SER A 71 -8.20 -2.06 -2.67
C SER A 71 -7.53 -3.42 -2.55
N LEU A 72 -7.26 -3.84 -1.32
CA LEU A 72 -6.85 -5.18 -0.93
C LEU A 72 -8.05 -6.04 -0.48
N TYR A 73 -9.28 -5.57 -0.70
CA TYR A 73 -10.45 -6.43 -0.63
C TYR A 73 -10.35 -7.55 -1.68
N ASN A 74 -10.63 -8.80 -1.25
CA ASN A 74 -10.46 -10.02 -2.05
C ASN A 74 -9.05 -10.25 -2.62
N SER A 75 -8.02 -9.56 -2.13
CA SER A 75 -6.69 -9.69 -2.71
C SER A 75 -6.07 -11.06 -2.49
N THR A 76 -6.40 -11.78 -1.42
CA THR A 76 -5.80 -13.09 -1.11
C THR A 76 -6.19 -14.20 -2.09
N LEU A 77 -7.15 -13.93 -2.97
CA LEU A 77 -7.66 -14.88 -3.97
C LEU A 77 -7.18 -14.52 -5.38
N ARG A 78 -6.35 -13.48 -5.54
CA ARG A 78 -5.73 -13.12 -6.81
C ARG A 78 -4.65 -14.15 -7.19
N ALA A 79 -4.49 -14.38 -8.48
CA ALA A 79 -3.50 -15.32 -9.01
C ALA A 79 -2.05 -14.92 -8.66
N THR A 80 -1.77 -13.62 -8.56
CA THR A 80 -0.45 -13.09 -8.23
C THR A 80 -0.55 -11.91 -7.25
N PHE A 81 0.54 -11.71 -6.50
CA PHE A 81 0.75 -10.53 -5.65
C PHE A 81 1.84 -9.64 -6.24
N TRP A 82 2.05 -8.46 -5.65
CA TRP A 82 3.10 -7.53 -6.06
C TRP A 82 4.45 -8.25 -6.16
N GLY A 83 5.03 -8.28 -7.35
CA GLY A 83 6.39 -8.81 -7.55
C GLY A 83 6.52 -10.33 -7.53
N GLN A 84 5.48 -11.12 -7.82
CA GLN A 84 5.73 -12.44 -8.40
C GLN A 84 6.37 -12.23 -9.78
N GLN A 85 7.70 -12.22 -9.79
CA GLN A 85 8.49 -12.16 -11.00
C GLN A 85 8.62 -13.59 -11.52
N GLU A 86 8.53 -13.77 -12.83
CA GLU A 86 8.76 -15.07 -13.45
C GLU A 86 10.13 -15.66 -13.07
N ALA A 87 11.11 -14.78 -12.81
CA ALA A 87 12.46 -15.12 -12.37
C ALA A 87 12.59 -15.44 -10.86
N ASP A 88 11.60 -15.10 -10.03
CA ASP A 88 11.61 -15.32 -8.57
C ASP A 88 10.19 -15.61 -8.07
N PRO A 89 9.61 -16.77 -8.49
CA PRO A 89 8.21 -17.11 -8.20
C PRO A 89 7.96 -17.32 -6.72
N ASP A 90 9.02 -17.61 -5.95
CA ASP A 90 8.95 -17.96 -4.55
C ASP A 90 9.06 -16.77 -3.59
N ARG A 91 9.36 -15.57 -4.11
CA ARG A 91 9.64 -14.38 -3.30
C ARG A 91 8.53 -14.00 -2.33
N TYR A 92 7.27 -14.21 -2.73
CA TYR A 92 6.08 -13.89 -1.93
C TYR A 92 5.06 -15.03 -2.00
N GLN A 93 5.17 -16.00 -1.07
CA GLN A 93 4.30 -17.18 -1.00
C GLN A 93 2.88 -16.87 -0.49
N SER A 94 2.72 -15.75 0.19
CA SER A 94 1.45 -15.28 0.72
C SER A 94 1.30 -13.77 0.61
N ILE A 95 0.07 -13.28 0.79
CA ILE A 95 -0.17 -11.84 0.86
C ILE A 95 0.55 -11.18 2.05
N GLY A 96 0.78 -11.92 3.14
CA GLY A 96 1.54 -11.42 4.28
C GLY A 96 3.01 -11.21 3.93
N ASP A 97 3.58 -12.10 3.12
CA ASP A 97 4.94 -11.95 2.61
C ASP A 97 5.03 -10.75 1.65
N ALA A 98 4.01 -10.57 0.79
CA ALA A 98 3.93 -9.39 -0.06
C ALA A 98 3.78 -8.08 0.75
N ALA A 99 3.22 -8.13 1.96
CA ALA A 99 3.12 -6.96 2.83
C ALA A 99 4.49 -6.50 3.37
N VAL A 100 5.50 -7.36 3.38
CA VAL A 100 6.89 -6.98 3.73
C VAL A 100 7.40 -5.92 2.76
N VAL A 101 7.09 -6.03 1.46
CA VAL A 101 7.45 -5.01 0.46
C VAL A 101 6.84 -3.66 0.82
N CYS A 102 5.57 -3.66 1.25
CA CYS A 102 4.90 -2.44 1.69
C CYS A 102 5.66 -1.78 2.85
N VAL A 103 6.00 -2.57 3.86
CA VAL A 103 6.68 -2.08 5.07
C VAL A 103 8.08 -1.57 4.77
N GLU A 104 8.88 -2.35 4.04
CA GLU A 104 10.26 -2.00 3.71
C GLU A 104 10.34 -0.81 2.76
N HIS A 105 9.56 -0.82 1.68
CA HIS A 105 9.75 0.13 0.59
C HIS A 105 8.91 1.39 0.78
N PHE A 106 7.63 1.22 1.11
CA PHE A 106 6.67 2.33 1.12
C PHE A 106 6.52 2.95 2.51
N MET A 107 6.61 2.14 3.58
CA MET A 107 6.60 2.62 4.97
C MET A 107 8.00 2.91 5.51
N GLN A 108 9.04 2.71 4.67
CA GLN A 108 10.45 2.98 4.92
C GLN A 108 11.01 2.33 6.19
N ASN A 109 10.45 1.19 6.57
CA ASN A 109 10.93 0.44 7.73
C ASN A 109 11.74 -0.77 7.29
N SER A 110 13.06 -0.71 7.46
CA SER A 110 13.97 -1.81 7.13
C SER A 110 13.87 -3.01 8.06
N ASP A 111 13.14 -2.89 9.18
CA ASP A 111 12.93 -4.00 10.09
C ASP A 111 11.97 -5.01 9.48
N LYS A 112 12.37 -6.28 9.50
CA LYS A 112 11.52 -7.37 9.06
C LYS A 112 10.33 -7.52 9.99
N LEU A 113 9.15 -7.74 9.41
CA LEU A 113 7.99 -8.16 10.17
C LEU A 113 8.27 -9.48 10.89
N THR A 114 7.86 -9.55 12.16
CA THR A 114 7.89 -10.80 12.92
C THR A 114 6.93 -11.81 12.31
N ALA A 115 7.18 -13.11 12.54
CA ALA A 115 6.29 -14.18 12.06
C ALA A 115 4.83 -13.98 12.50
N ARG A 116 4.60 -13.52 13.74
CA ARG A 116 3.26 -13.19 14.25
C ARG A 116 2.62 -12.04 13.49
N GLN A 117 3.36 -10.98 13.16
CA GLN A 117 2.83 -9.85 12.37
C GLN A 117 2.45 -10.29 10.95
N VAL A 118 3.30 -11.08 10.29
CA VAL A 118 3.01 -11.64 8.96
C VAL A 118 1.75 -12.52 9.00
N GLU A 119 1.64 -13.40 10.00
CA GLU A 119 0.46 -14.25 10.17
C GLU A 119 -0.79 -13.40 10.45
N SER A 120 -0.74 -12.45 11.38
CA SER A 120 -1.83 -11.53 11.72
C SER A 120 -2.35 -10.77 10.49
N LEU A 121 -1.46 -10.21 9.66
CA LEU A 121 -1.82 -9.55 8.41
C LEU A 121 -2.45 -10.53 7.41
N THR A 122 -1.89 -11.74 7.29
CA THR A 122 -2.41 -12.78 6.40
C THR A 122 -3.84 -13.18 6.76
N VAL A 123 -4.09 -13.51 8.03
CA VAL A 123 -5.43 -13.93 8.47
C VAL A 123 -6.43 -12.78 8.43
N TYR A 124 -5.99 -11.54 8.66
CA TYR A 124 -6.81 -10.36 8.48
C TYR A 124 -7.25 -10.18 7.02
N LEU A 125 -6.31 -10.14 6.07
CA LEU A 125 -6.62 -9.93 4.66
C LEU A 125 -7.44 -11.09 4.07
N ARG A 126 -7.25 -12.32 4.55
CA ARG A 126 -8.13 -13.46 4.23
C ARG A 126 -9.57 -13.20 4.69
N SER A 127 -9.77 -12.66 5.90
CA SER A 127 -11.12 -12.28 6.39
C SER A 127 -11.76 -11.17 5.55
N ARG A 128 -10.95 -10.35 4.87
CA ARG A 128 -11.38 -9.32 3.91
C ARG A 128 -11.48 -9.83 2.47
N SER A 129 -11.41 -11.15 2.28
CA SER A 129 -11.48 -11.81 0.98
C SER A 129 -12.61 -12.85 0.89
N PRO A 130 -13.88 -12.48 1.15
CA PRO A 130 -14.99 -13.43 1.25
C PRO A 130 -15.48 -13.98 -0.10
N ARG A 131 -15.02 -13.45 -1.25
CA ARG A 131 -15.51 -13.88 -2.57
C ARG A 131 -14.38 -14.28 -3.50
N PRO A 132 -14.53 -15.41 -4.23
CA PRO A 132 -13.60 -15.74 -5.30
C PRO A 132 -13.60 -14.63 -6.36
N LEU A 133 -12.42 -14.11 -6.65
CA LEU A 133 -12.14 -13.32 -7.85
C LEU A 133 -11.25 -14.18 -8.73
N THR A 134 -11.65 -14.43 -9.97
CA THR A 134 -10.83 -15.16 -10.96
C THR A 134 -9.98 -14.23 -11.80
N ASP A 135 -10.39 -12.96 -11.91
CA ASP A 135 -9.78 -12.04 -12.86
C ASP A 135 -8.67 -11.23 -12.17
N PRO A 136 -7.46 -11.17 -12.76
CA PRO A 136 -6.41 -10.27 -12.31
C PRO A 136 -6.89 -8.82 -12.31
N LEU A 137 -6.42 -8.05 -11.33
CA LEU A 137 -6.64 -6.61 -11.33
C LEU A 137 -5.82 -5.98 -12.47
N ALA A 138 -6.51 -5.46 -13.49
CA ALA A 138 -5.85 -4.72 -14.56
C ALA A 138 -5.28 -3.40 -14.00
N LEU A 139 -3.96 -3.23 -14.12
CA LEU A 139 -3.27 -2.00 -13.76
C LEU A 139 -2.95 -1.21 -15.02
N ALA A 140 -3.31 0.07 -15.04
CA ALA A 140 -2.82 0.97 -16.08
C ALA A 140 -1.34 1.30 -15.84
N PRO A 141 -0.53 1.52 -16.89
CA PRO A 141 0.82 2.05 -16.72
C PRO A 141 0.80 3.32 -15.87
N ALA A 142 1.74 3.38 -14.94
CA ALA A 142 1.85 4.49 -14.01
C ALA A 142 2.30 5.78 -14.71
N ALA A 143 3.28 5.66 -15.61
CA ALA A 143 3.93 6.74 -16.33
C ALA A 143 3.63 6.70 -17.82
N ASP A 144 3.66 7.88 -18.46
CA ASP A 144 3.63 8.00 -19.91
C ASP A 144 4.99 7.57 -20.46
N LYS A 145 5.01 6.61 -21.40
CA LYS A 145 6.24 6.10 -22.02
C LYS A 145 7.06 7.16 -22.74
N THR A 146 6.47 8.32 -23.06
CA THR A 146 7.17 9.46 -23.66
C THR A 146 7.88 10.34 -22.63
N GLY A 147 7.51 10.27 -21.35
CA GLY A 147 8.01 11.14 -20.28
C GLY A 147 7.62 12.63 -20.40
N LYS A 148 6.76 13.00 -21.37
CA LYS A 148 6.47 14.42 -21.69
C LYS A 148 5.30 15.04 -20.92
N TYR A 149 4.35 14.23 -20.42
CA TYR A 149 3.21 14.66 -19.59
C TYR A 149 2.42 15.90 -20.07
N LEU A 150 2.21 16.05 -21.38
CA LEU A 150 1.55 17.22 -21.98
C LEU A 150 0.02 17.21 -21.79
N GLY A 151 -0.60 18.41 -21.88
CA GLY A 151 -2.06 18.59 -21.91
C GLY A 151 -2.71 18.52 -20.54
N HIS A 152 -2.05 19.09 -19.52
CA HIS A 152 -2.56 19.20 -18.15
C HIS A 152 -2.89 20.66 -17.76
N ASP A 153 -2.95 21.56 -18.75
CA ASP A 153 -3.41 22.95 -18.60
C ASP A 153 -4.93 23.07 -18.65
N GLY A 154 -5.49 24.15 -18.09
CA GLY A 154 -6.90 24.51 -18.25
C GLY A 154 -7.91 23.65 -17.47
N GLY A 155 -7.52 23.09 -16.33
CA GLY A 155 -8.43 22.35 -15.44
C GLY A 155 -9.39 23.23 -14.64
N ASP A 156 -10.37 22.58 -14.00
CA ASP A 156 -11.31 23.21 -13.08
C ASP A 156 -10.81 23.12 -11.64
N ARG A 157 -10.47 24.27 -11.03
CA ARG A 157 -9.96 24.34 -9.66
C ARG A 157 -10.97 23.93 -8.58
N ILE A 158 -12.28 24.04 -8.84
CA ILE A 158 -13.31 23.66 -7.86
C ILE A 158 -13.38 22.14 -7.77
N ARG A 159 -13.50 21.46 -8.92
CA ARG A 159 -13.39 19.98 -8.98
C ARG A 159 -12.02 19.50 -8.52
N GLY A 160 -10.97 20.24 -8.87
CA GLY A 160 -9.60 19.99 -8.46
C GLY A 160 -9.41 19.95 -6.96
N ARG A 161 -10.08 20.87 -6.24
CA ARG A 161 -10.07 20.89 -4.77
C ARG A 161 -10.65 19.60 -4.21
N GLU A 162 -11.84 19.19 -4.66
CA GLU A 162 -12.48 17.96 -4.17
C GLU A 162 -11.59 16.73 -4.40
N LEU A 163 -11.03 16.61 -5.61
CA LEU A 163 -10.12 15.55 -5.97
C LEU A 163 -8.83 15.57 -5.12
N PHE A 164 -8.25 16.75 -4.89
CA PHE A 164 -7.08 16.90 -4.03
C PHE A 164 -7.34 16.42 -2.60
N TYR A 165 -8.49 16.79 -2.03
CA TYR A 165 -8.85 16.35 -0.67
C TYR A 165 -9.09 14.84 -0.61
N SER A 166 -9.61 14.24 -1.67
CA SER A 166 -9.81 12.78 -1.74
C SER A 166 -8.50 12.00 -1.90
N ALA A 167 -7.51 12.54 -2.64
CA ALA A 167 -6.35 11.78 -3.10
C ALA A 167 -5.02 12.17 -2.44
N CYS A 168 -4.84 13.45 -2.13
CA CYS A 168 -3.53 14.02 -1.80
C CYS A 168 -3.47 14.54 -0.37
N HIS A 169 -4.58 15.07 0.16
CA HIS A 169 -4.62 15.77 1.45
C HIS A 169 -4.17 14.91 2.64
N VAL A 170 -4.38 13.60 2.60
CA VAL A 170 -3.96 12.70 3.68
C VAL A 170 -2.44 12.74 3.93
N CYS A 171 -1.65 12.96 2.88
CA CYS A 171 -0.19 13.10 2.98
C CYS A 171 0.25 14.57 2.92
N HIS A 172 -0.44 15.38 2.13
CA HIS A 172 -0.15 16.79 1.89
C HIS A 172 -1.29 17.68 2.42
N PRO A 173 -1.43 17.85 3.76
CA PRO A 173 -2.56 18.55 4.35
C PRO A 173 -2.64 19.99 3.80
N ASN A 174 -3.72 20.30 3.09
CA ASN A 174 -3.91 21.58 2.40
C ASN A 174 -2.77 21.96 1.44
N ALA A 175 -2.13 20.97 0.81
CA ALA A 175 -0.93 21.12 -0.01
C ALA A 175 0.30 21.68 0.73
N ASN A 176 0.27 21.69 2.06
CA ASN A 176 1.42 21.97 2.92
C ASN A 176 2.14 20.67 3.29
N ALA A 177 3.23 20.81 4.05
CA ALA A 177 3.96 19.66 4.58
C ALA A 177 3.13 18.90 5.63
N GLY A 178 3.28 17.58 5.62
CA GLY A 178 2.70 16.62 6.56
C GLY A 178 3.55 15.35 6.53
N ILE A 179 2.94 14.20 6.22
CA ILE A 179 3.71 12.99 5.87
C ILE A 179 4.55 13.25 4.61
N GLY A 180 3.93 13.89 3.61
CA GLY A 180 4.61 14.35 2.41
C GLY A 180 5.16 15.76 2.56
N VAL A 181 6.08 16.14 1.68
CA VAL A 181 6.60 17.51 1.60
C VAL A 181 5.53 18.52 1.19
N ALA A 182 5.75 19.82 1.44
CA ALA A 182 4.91 20.86 0.88
C ALA A 182 4.94 20.83 -0.65
N ILE A 183 3.79 20.98 -1.30
CA ILE A 183 3.70 20.95 -2.76
C ILE A 183 4.02 22.36 -3.27
N PRO A 184 5.02 22.51 -4.17
CA PRO A 184 5.31 23.82 -4.78
C PRO A 184 4.09 24.27 -5.59
N ARG A 185 3.86 25.58 -5.73
CA ARG A 185 2.66 26.13 -6.39
C ARG A 185 2.98 26.81 -7.72
N ASP A 186 4.27 27.08 -7.95
CA ASP A 186 4.87 27.83 -9.07
C ASP A 186 5.37 26.97 -10.23
N LYS A 187 5.10 25.65 -10.22
CA LYS A 187 5.58 24.75 -11.28
C LYS A 187 4.62 24.67 -12.46
N ASP A 188 5.16 24.28 -13.61
CA ASP A 188 4.35 23.99 -14.79
C ASP A 188 3.48 22.72 -14.58
N PRO A 189 2.39 22.54 -15.35
CA PRO A 189 1.55 21.35 -15.23
C PRO A 189 2.24 20.01 -15.48
N ALA A 190 3.25 19.97 -16.35
CA ALA A 190 3.98 18.73 -16.65
C ALA A 190 4.79 18.25 -15.44
N PHE A 191 5.32 19.17 -14.62
CA PHE A 191 6.00 18.84 -13.37
C PHE A 191 5.08 18.07 -12.42
N TYR A 192 3.87 18.59 -12.16
CA TYR A 192 2.93 17.93 -11.25
C TYR A 192 2.46 16.60 -11.81
N ALA A 193 2.14 16.56 -13.12
CA ALA A 193 1.70 15.35 -13.77
C ALA A 193 2.76 14.25 -13.66
N ARG A 194 4.03 14.59 -13.93
CA ARG A 194 5.17 13.69 -13.73
C ARG A 194 5.27 13.21 -12.28
N LYS A 195 5.21 14.11 -11.31
CA LYS A 195 5.29 13.74 -9.88
C LYS A 195 4.19 12.79 -9.45
N VAL A 196 2.95 13.00 -9.90
CA VAL A 196 1.84 12.09 -9.59
C VAL A 196 1.99 10.74 -10.28
N ARG A 197 2.50 10.72 -11.52
CA ARG A 197 2.61 9.49 -12.34
C ARG A 197 3.82 8.63 -12.01
N GLU A 198 4.91 9.24 -11.60
CA GLU A 198 6.17 8.56 -11.31
C GLU A 198 6.41 8.36 -9.81
N GLY A 199 5.81 9.22 -8.96
CA GLY A 199 6.06 9.21 -7.52
C GLY A 199 7.51 9.53 -7.20
N ASP A 200 8.15 8.62 -6.47
CA ASP A 200 9.58 8.58 -6.18
C ASP A 200 10.44 7.92 -7.28
N GLY A 201 9.84 7.66 -8.45
CA GLY A 201 10.48 7.05 -9.61
C GLY A 201 10.00 5.62 -9.87
N LEU A 202 9.33 4.97 -8.90
CA LEU A 202 8.81 3.62 -9.09
C LEU A 202 7.82 3.54 -10.26
N GLY A 203 7.00 4.57 -10.48
CA GLY A 203 6.08 4.60 -11.63
C GLY A 203 6.80 4.59 -12.98
N ALA A 204 7.98 5.23 -13.06
CA ALA A 204 8.82 5.23 -14.27
C ALA A 204 9.46 3.84 -14.50
N VAL A 205 9.97 3.20 -13.43
CA VAL A 205 10.51 1.83 -13.49
C VAL A 205 9.44 0.85 -13.97
N LEU A 206 8.26 0.86 -13.35
CA LEU A 206 7.17 -0.06 -13.68
C LEU A 206 6.58 0.15 -15.08
N SER A 207 6.77 1.33 -15.66
CA SER A 207 6.31 1.64 -17.01
C SER A 207 7.39 1.43 -18.08
N GLY A 208 8.60 1.03 -17.67
CA GLY A 208 9.76 0.82 -18.55
C GLY A 208 10.34 2.12 -19.13
N LEU A 209 10.09 3.26 -18.49
CA LEU A 209 10.61 4.56 -18.94
C LEU A 209 12.09 4.72 -18.57
N ASP A 210 12.42 4.39 -17.33
CA ASP A 210 13.79 4.43 -16.79
C ASP A 210 13.91 3.41 -15.67
N ALA A 211 14.76 2.39 -15.87
CA ALA A 211 14.99 1.32 -14.91
C ALA A 211 15.72 1.78 -13.63
N ASN A 212 16.37 2.95 -13.66
CA ASN A 212 17.14 3.50 -12.55
C ASN A 212 16.45 4.69 -11.85
N ALA A 213 15.20 5.00 -12.23
CA ALA A 213 14.51 6.17 -11.72
C ALA A 213 14.14 6.06 -10.22
N TYR A 214 13.93 4.84 -9.72
CA TYR A 214 13.55 4.63 -8.33
C TYR A 214 14.77 4.67 -7.41
N VAL A 215 14.77 5.65 -6.50
CA VAL A 215 15.76 5.77 -5.43
C VAL A 215 15.04 5.98 -4.11
N MET A 216 15.21 5.03 -3.19
CA MET A 216 14.67 5.16 -1.85
C MET A 216 15.44 6.26 -1.09
N VAL A 217 14.75 7.36 -0.81
CA VAL A 217 15.29 8.46 0.01
C VAL A 217 14.39 8.65 1.23
N ALA A 218 14.98 8.51 2.42
CA ALA A 218 14.28 8.68 3.69
C ALA A 218 13.55 10.04 3.74
N GLY A 219 12.27 10.02 4.14
CA GLY A 219 11.44 11.21 4.26
C GLY A 219 11.01 11.87 2.94
N LYS A 220 11.32 11.27 1.78
CA LYS A 220 10.92 11.79 0.45
C LYS A 220 10.01 10.83 -0.32
N PHE A 221 9.44 9.85 0.37
CA PHE A 221 8.53 8.90 -0.26
C PHE A 221 7.28 9.60 -0.81
N MET A 222 6.92 9.28 -2.05
CA MET A 222 5.66 9.67 -2.68
C MET A 222 5.18 8.50 -3.55
N PRO A 223 3.97 7.96 -3.34
CA PRO A 223 3.46 6.91 -4.19
C PRO A 223 3.12 7.46 -5.58
N TYR A 224 3.20 6.61 -6.60
CA TYR A 224 2.65 6.92 -7.92
C TYR A 224 1.14 6.68 -7.95
N PHE A 225 0.43 7.38 -8.84
CA PHE A 225 -0.96 7.14 -9.19
C PHE A 225 -1.05 6.78 -10.67
N GLY A 226 -1.51 5.56 -10.95
CA GLY A 226 -1.81 5.11 -12.31
C GLY A 226 -3.02 5.82 -12.93
N ALA A 227 -3.16 5.73 -14.25
CA ALA A 227 -4.25 6.36 -15.00
C ALA A 227 -5.63 5.78 -14.67
N ASP A 228 -5.65 4.55 -14.15
CA ASP A 228 -6.78 3.84 -13.56
C ASP A 228 -7.22 4.40 -12.21
N ARG A 229 -6.31 4.99 -11.42
CA ARG A 229 -6.62 5.62 -10.13
C ARG A 229 -6.97 7.09 -10.25
N LEU A 230 -6.21 7.83 -11.06
CA LEU A 230 -6.46 9.24 -11.39
C LEU A 230 -6.38 9.41 -12.90
N THR A 231 -7.50 9.77 -13.53
CA THR A 231 -7.54 10.02 -14.97
C THR A 231 -6.79 11.30 -15.34
N LYS A 232 -6.45 11.47 -16.63
CA LYS A 232 -5.81 12.70 -17.13
C LYS A 232 -6.62 13.96 -16.80
N ASN A 233 -7.93 13.92 -16.96
CA ASN A 233 -8.81 15.06 -16.65
C ASN A 233 -8.86 15.36 -15.15
N GLN A 234 -8.90 14.33 -14.29
CA GLN A 234 -8.86 14.52 -12.84
C GLN A 234 -7.53 15.14 -12.41
N LEU A 235 -6.41 14.65 -12.96
CA LEU A 235 -5.09 15.20 -12.68
C LEU A 235 -4.96 16.65 -13.14
N ARG A 236 -5.47 16.98 -14.33
CA ARG A 236 -5.56 18.36 -14.83
C ARG A 236 -6.35 19.26 -13.87
N ASP A 237 -7.50 18.81 -13.37
CA ASP A 237 -8.31 19.57 -12.42
C ASP A 237 -7.55 19.78 -11.08
N ILE A 238 -6.90 18.73 -10.53
CA ILE A 238 -6.04 18.84 -9.34
C ILE A 238 -4.93 19.88 -9.54
N ILE A 239 -4.27 19.87 -10.70
CA ILE A 239 -3.20 20.82 -11.03
C ILE A 239 -3.72 22.26 -11.07
N ALA A 240 -4.90 22.48 -11.66
CA ALA A 240 -5.53 23.80 -11.65
C ALA A 240 -5.83 24.29 -10.22
N TYR A 241 -6.25 23.39 -9.32
CA TYR A 241 -6.42 23.73 -7.90
C TYR A 241 -5.09 24.09 -7.24
N LEU A 242 -4.06 23.26 -7.37
CA LEU A 242 -2.74 23.49 -6.75
C LEU A 242 -2.14 24.84 -7.14
N ARG A 243 -2.23 25.19 -8.42
CA ARG A 243 -1.73 26.47 -8.94
C ARG A 243 -2.57 27.66 -8.51
N SER A 244 -3.84 27.47 -8.17
CA SER A 244 -4.70 28.53 -7.64
C SER A 244 -4.43 28.88 -6.17
N LEU A 245 -3.67 28.05 -5.45
CA LEU A 245 -3.33 28.29 -4.06
C LEU A 245 -2.26 29.41 -3.95
N PRO A 246 -2.31 30.25 -2.90
CA PRO A 246 -1.27 31.26 -2.64
C PRO A 246 0.08 30.60 -2.43
N ASN A 247 1.21 31.14 -2.87
CA ASN A 247 2.54 30.56 -2.66
C ASN A 247 2.90 30.52 -1.16
N PRO A 248 3.39 29.40 -0.58
CA PRO A 248 3.67 29.33 0.85
C PRO A 248 4.85 30.22 1.27
N ALA A 249 5.71 30.63 0.33
CA ALA A 249 6.84 31.51 0.60
C ALA A 249 6.49 33.01 0.58
N THR A 250 5.47 33.41 -0.19
CA THR A 250 5.12 34.83 -0.38
C THR A 250 3.71 35.20 0.06
N GLY A 251 2.82 34.23 0.27
CA GLY A 251 1.41 34.46 0.60
C GLY A 251 0.56 34.98 -0.56
N GLU A 252 1.14 35.21 -1.74
CA GLU A 252 0.46 35.75 -2.92
C GLU A 252 -0.08 34.64 -3.84
N PRO A 253 -1.23 34.82 -4.52
CA PRO A 253 -1.71 33.89 -5.54
C PRO A 253 -0.66 33.66 -6.64
N THR A 254 -0.51 32.42 -7.09
CA THR A 254 0.35 32.14 -8.26
C THR A 254 -0.33 32.66 -9.54
N PRO A 255 0.38 33.37 -10.43
CA PRO A 255 -0.19 33.83 -11.71
C PRO A 255 -0.63 32.70 -12.65
#